data_AF-A0A022XI49-F1
#
_entry.id   AF-A0A022XI49-F1
#
_cell.length_a   1.000
_cell.length_b   1.000
_cell.length_c   1.000
_cell.angle_alpha   90.00
_cell.angle_beta   90.00
_cell.angle_gamma   90.00
#
_symmetry.space_group_name_H-M   'P 1'
#
loop_
_entity.id
_entity.type
_entity.pdbx_description
1 polymer ?
#
loop_
_entity_poly.entity_id
_entity_poly.type
_entity_poly.pdbx_seq_one_letter_code
_entity_poly.pdbx_strand_id
1 'polypeptide(L)'
;MERKKTATELVCEDEQRFWASLRHFYGQGKSSSQPWEARPGTRWQAGSKKVNVHTLFVQIITRGGFDEASKDKKNWWEAGHIAGVPPGLVGTLSYQVKQLYAERLLDFEYYLLLIPPSEIPSESQARAANAALPKFRQSRKRKRAVESQS
;
A
#
# COMPACT_ATOMS: atom_id res chain seq x y z
N MET A 1 12.91 28.03 -12.11
CA MET A 1 11.49 27.72 -11.83
C MET A 1 11.43 26.31 -11.27
N GLU A 2 11.07 26.14 -10.00
CA GLU A 2 10.77 24.81 -9.47
C GLU A 2 9.48 24.29 -10.13
N ARG A 3 9.54 23.09 -10.69
CA ARG A 3 8.34 22.40 -11.20
C ARG A 3 7.46 22.03 -10.01
N LYS A 4 6.19 22.44 -10.06
CA LYS A 4 5.20 22.00 -9.05
C LYS A 4 4.98 20.49 -9.20
N LYS A 5 5.09 19.77 -8.09
CA LYS A 5 4.89 18.32 -8.02
C LYS A 5 3.42 17.96 -8.25
N THR A 6 3.17 16.83 -8.89
CA THR A 6 1.84 16.24 -9.07
C THR A 6 1.37 15.54 -7.78
N ALA A 7 0.07 15.25 -7.67
CA ALA A 7 -0.46 14.48 -6.54
C ALA A 7 0.21 13.10 -6.43
N THR A 8 0.41 12.43 -7.56
CA THR A 8 1.12 11.15 -7.65
C THR A 8 2.57 11.25 -7.15
N GLU A 9 3.33 12.26 -7.59
CA GLU A 9 4.71 12.48 -7.13
C GLU A 9 4.77 12.66 -5.60
N LEU A 10 3.83 13.43 -5.03
CA LEU A 10 3.78 13.67 -3.59
C LEU A 10 3.54 12.40 -2.76
N VAL A 11 2.65 11.51 -3.22
CA VAL A 11 2.39 10.24 -2.50
C VAL A 11 3.48 9.19 -2.75
N CYS A 12 4.16 9.23 -3.88
CA CYS A 12 5.27 8.33 -4.16
C CYS A 12 6.50 8.65 -3.30
N GLU A 13 6.81 9.93 -3.08
CA GLU A 13 7.96 10.36 -2.28
C GLU A 13 7.76 10.20 -0.76
N ASP A 14 6.51 10.18 -0.30
CA ASP A 14 6.17 10.19 1.12
C ASP A 14 5.13 9.12 1.46
N GLU A 15 5.60 8.04 2.12
CA GLU A 15 4.75 6.94 2.57
C GLU A 15 3.60 7.43 3.48
N GLN A 16 3.81 8.48 4.29
CA GLN A 16 2.75 8.99 5.16
C GLN A 16 1.62 9.60 4.34
N ARG A 17 1.96 10.38 3.31
CA ARG A 17 0.98 10.96 2.39
C ARG A 17 0.26 9.88 1.60
N PHE A 18 0.96 8.84 1.16
CA PHE A 18 0.34 7.69 0.51
C PHE A 18 -0.77 7.08 1.38
N TRP A 19 -0.45 6.70 2.62
CA TRP A 19 -1.44 6.04 3.48
C TRP A 19 -2.58 6.95 3.92
N ALA A 20 -2.29 8.23 4.16
CA ALA A 20 -3.34 9.20 4.49
C ALA A 20 -4.30 9.40 3.31
N SER A 21 -3.78 9.54 2.09
CA SER A 21 -4.57 9.74 0.87
C SER A 21 -5.34 8.49 0.49
N LEU A 22 -4.73 7.31 0.57
CA LEU A 22 -5.40 6.03 0.30
C LEU A 22 -6.56 5.78 1.27
N ARG A 23 -6.38 6.10 2.56
CA ARG A 23 -7.45 6.01 3.56
C ARG A 23 -8.58 6.99 3.28
N HIS A 24 -8.23 8.22 2.90
CA HIS A 24 -9.21 9.21 2.50
C HIS A 24 -10.03 8.73 1.31
N PHE A 25 -9.36 8.24 0.26
CA PHE A 25 -9.98 7.67 -0.94
C PHE A 25 -10.93 6.51 -0.60
N TYR A 26 -10.50 5.54 0.21
CA TYR A 26 -11.39 4.45 0.66
C TYR A 26 -12.57 4.93 1.52
N GLY A 27 -12.41 6.04 2.25
CA GLY A 27 -13.49 6.64 3.03
C GLY A 27 -14.55 7.37 2.19
N GLN A 28 -14.22 7.76 0.95
CA GLN A 28 -15.18 8.36 0.01
C GLN A 28 -16.04 7.31 -0.71
N GLY A 29 -15.57 6.06 -0.81
CA GLY A 29 -16.25 4.96 -1.50
C GLY A 29 -17.17 4.15 -0.59
N LYS A 30 -18.44 3.99 -0.99
CA LYS A 30 -19.35 2.97 -0.43
C LYS A 30 -18.91 1.58 -0.88
N SER A 31 -17.93 0.93 -0.26
CA SER A 31 -17.79 -0.52 -0.45
C SER A 31 -17.18 -1.23 0.75
N SER A 32 -18.09 -1.79 1.52
CA SER A 32 -17.88 -2.74 2.60
C SER A 32 -17.73 -4.16 2.03
N SER A 33 -16.50 -4.64 1.90
CA SER A 33 -16.21 -6.08 1.92
C SER A 33 -14.76 -6.30 2.37
N GLN A 34 -14.60 -6.25 3.70
CA GLN A 34 -13.36 -6.26 4.47
C GLN A 34 -12.44 -5.04 4.23
N PRO A 35 -12.23 -4.16 5.24
CA PRO A 35 -11.34 -3.02 5.08
C PRO A 35 -9.91 -3.54 4.97
N TRP A 36 -9.36 -3.52 3.76
CA TRP A 36 -7.93 -3.67 3.58
C TRP A 36 -7.26 -2.57 4.40
N GLU A 37 -6.38 -2.99 5.28
CA GLU A 37 -5.80 -2.08 6.25
C GLU A 37 -4.90 -1.08 5.53
N ALA A 38 -5.39 0.16 5.41
CA ALA A 38 -4.66 1.26 4.81
C ALA A 38 -3.80 1.97 5.86
N ARG A 39 -2.72 1.36 6.35
CA ARG A 39 -1.87 1.94 7.41
C ARG A 39 -0.38 1.80 7.12
N PRO A 40 0.46 2.73 7.60
CA PRO A 40 1.91 2.60 7.50
C PRO A 40 2.42 1.25 8.00
N GLY A 41 3.34 0.65 7.22
CA GLY A 41 3.92 -0.66 7.50
C GLY A 41 3.00 -1.87 7.24
N THR A 42 1.74 -1.66 6.85
CA THR A 42 0.86 -2.77 6.48
C THR A 42 1.34 -3.43 5.19
N ARG A 43 1.36 -4.77 5.21
CA ARG A 43 1.64 -5.59 4.02
C ARG A 43 0.40 -6.37 3.62
N TRP A 44 0.04 -6.30 2.35
CA TRP A 44 -1.17 -6.93 1.81
C TRP A 44 -0.86 -8.30 1.20
N GLN A 45 -1.83 -9.20 1.27
CA GLN A 45 -1.70 -10.56 0.78
C GLN A 45 -1.79 -10.62 -0.75
N ALA A 46 -0.74 -11.10 -1.40
CA ALA A 46 -0.70 -11.47 -2.81
C ALA A 46 -0.43 -12.98 -2.93
N GLY A 47 -1.48 -13.76 -3.12
CA GLY A 47 -1.39 -15.22 -3.14
C GLY A 47 -0.92 -15.77 -1.78
N SER A 48 0.23 -16.44 -1.75
CA SER A 48 0.80 -17.02 -0.51
C SER A 48 1.79 -16.10 0.23
N LYS A 49 2.04 -14.89 -0.28
CA LYS A 49 3.02 -13.94 0.30
C LYS A 49 2.39 -12.58 0.59
N LYS A 50 3.10 -11.77 1.37
CA LYS A 50 2.71 -10.40 1.69
C LYS A 50 3.64 -9.38 1.04
N VAL A 51 3.08 -8.39 0.37
CA VAL A 51 3.82 -7.33 -0.33
C VAL A 51 3.71 -6.00 0.40
N ASN A 52 4.78 -5.20 0.36
CA ASN A 52 4.71 -3.80 0.77
C ASN A 52 3.95 -3.03 -0.31
N VAL A 53 2.81 -2.45 0.08
CA VAL A 53 1.85 -1.83 -0.82
C VAL A 53 2.36 -0.52 -1.37
N HIS A 54 2.93 0.34 -0.51
CA HIS A 54 3.52 1.61 -0.93
C HIS A 54 4.70 1.37 -1.89
N THR A 55 5.58 0.42 -1.55
CA THR A 55 6.68 0.04 -2.44
C THR A 55 6.16 -0.48 -3.78
N LEU A 56 5.16 -1.36 -3.79
CA LEU A 56 4.56 -1.85 -5.03
C LEU A 56 3.98 -0.69 -5.85
N PHE A 57 3.22 0.20 -5.22
CA PHE A 57 2.66 1.39 -5.84
C PHE A 57 3.73 2.24 -6.53
N VAL A 58 4.77 2.63 -5.79
CA VAL A 58 5.90 3.41 -6.33
C VAL A 58 6.57 2.70 -7.51
N GLN A 59 6.76 1.38 -7.43
CA GLN A 59 7.41 0.61 -8.49
C GLN A 59 6.57 0.53 -9.78
N ILE A 60 5.24 0.51 -9.67
CA ILE A 60 4.35 0.51 -10.83
C ILE A 60 4.26 1.92 -11.43
N ILE A 61 4.11 2.96 -10.61
CA ILE A 61 4.11 4.35 -11.09
C ILE A 61 5.43 4.71 -11.79
N THR A 62 6.57 4.30 -11.25
CA THR A 62 7.90 4.51 -11.88
C THR A 62 7.99 3.86 -13.26
N ARG A 63 7.20 2.82 -13.52
CA ARG A 63 7.12 2.11 -14.81
C ARG A 63 6.02 2.67 -15.73
N GLY A 64 5.46 3.84 -15.43
CA GLY A 64 4.41 4.48 -16.24
C GLY A 64 2.99 4.12 -15.82
N GLY A 65 2.80 3.55 -14.64
CA GLY A 65 1.47 3.17 -14.13
C GLY A 65 1.05 1.77 -14.54
N PHE A 66 -0.18 1.40 -14.18
CA PHE A 66 -0.69 0.03 -14.34
C PHE A 66 -0.67 -0.45 -15.80
N ASP A 67 -1.12 0.40 -16.72
CA ASP A 67 -1.25 0.04 -18.14
C ASP A 67 0.12 -0.16 -18.79
N GLU A 68 1.07 0.75 -18.56
CA GLU A 68 2.43 0.64 -19.10
C GLU A 68 3.17 -0.55 -18.49
N ALA A 69 3.10 -0.72 -17.17
CA ALA A 69 3.68 -1.88 -16.50
C ALA A 69 3.08 -3.19 -17.00
N SER A 70 1.82 -3.20 -17.43
CA SER A 70 1.11 -4.40 -17.91
C SER A 70 1.48 -4.82 -19.34
N LYS A 71 2.22 -4.01 -20.10
CA LYS A 71 2.69 -4.39 -21.45
C LYS A 71 3.75 -5.49 -21.43
N ASP A 72 4.54 -5.57 -20.35
CA ASP A 72 5.50 -6.66 -20.13
C ASP A 72 5.30 -7.29 -18.75
N LYS A 73 5.07 -8.60 -18.72
CA LYS A 73 4.93 -9.37 -17.47
C LYS A 73 6.16 -9.25 -16.55
N LYS A 74 7.37 -9.03 -17.08
CA LYS A 74 8.60 -8.88 -16.29
C LYS A 74 8.55 -7.68 -15.36
N ASN A 75 7.84 -6.61 -15.74
CA ASN A 75 7.64 -5.44 -14.88
C ASN A 75 6.97 -5.83 -13.55
N TRP A 76 5.96 -6.69 -13.61
CA TRP A 76 5.26 -7.20 -12.42
C TRP A 76 6.14 -8.14 -11.58
N TRP A 77 7.09 -8.84 -12.21
CA TRP A 77 8.03 -9.70 -11.50
C TRP A 77 9.01 -8.88 -10.69
N GLU A 78 9.61 -7.87 -11.30
CA GLU A 78 10.54 -6.96 -10.66
C GLU A 78 9.86 -6.12 -9.57
N ALA A 79 8.71 -5.52 -9.87
CA ALA A 79 7.95 -4.74 -8.90
C ALA A 79 7.51 -5.63 -7.71
N GLY A 80 7.04 -6.84 -7.99
CA GLY A 80 6.71 -7.82 -6.95
C GLY A 80 7.94 -8.20 -6.11
N HIS A 81 9.09 -8.42 -6.74
CA HIS A 81 10.34 -8.74 -6.05
C HIS A 81 10.72 -7.64 -5.06
N ILE A 82 10.77 -6.39 -5.54
CA ILE A 82 11.13 -5.21 -4.74
C ILE A 82 10.11 -4.99 -3.61
N ALA A 83 8.83 -5.25 -3.86
CA ALA A 83 7.79 -5.19 -2.84
C ALA A 83 7.86 -6.35 -1.82
N GLY A 84 8.74 -7.32 -2.01
CA GLY A 84 9.07 -8.40 -1.06
C GLY A 84 8.56 -9.79 -1.44
N VAL A 85 8.22 -10.03 -2.71
CA VAL A 85 8.06 -11.40 -3.22
C VAL A 85 9.46 -12.04 -3.36
N PRO A 86 9.68 -13.26 -2.81
CA PRO A 86 10.96 -13.95 -2.98
C PRO A 86 11.28 -14.23 -4.46
N PRO A 87 12.55 -14.10 -4.91
CA PRO A 87 12.94 -14.27 -6.32
C PRO A 87 12.43 -15.57 -6.97
N GLY A 88 12.45 -16.68 -6.25
CA GLY A 88 11.95 -17.97 -6.76
C GLY A 88 10.44 -18.04 -6.98
N LEU A 89 9.68 -17.03 -6.55
CA LEU A 89 8.22 -16.99 -6.63
C LEU A 89 7.67 -15.82 -7.45
N VAL A 90 8.53 -14.92 -7.97
CA VAL A 90 8.07 -13.70 -8.67
C VAL A 90 7.29 -14.03 -9.93
N GLY A 91 7.72 -15.05 -10.68
CA GLY A 91 6.98 -15.54 -11.85
C GLY A 91 5.61 -16.11 -11.46
N THR A 92 5.60 -16.99 -10.46
CA THR A 92 4.41 -17.71 -9.97
C THR A 92 3.36 -16.78 -9.37
N LEU A 93 3.79 -15.76 -8.61
CA LEU A 93 2.89 -14.86 -7.88
C LEU A 93 2.59 -13.56 -8.64
N SER A 94 3.19 -13.35 -9.81
CA SER A 94 3.04 -12.11 -10.59
C SER A 94 1.60 -11.77 -10.91
N TYR A 95 0.78 -12.78 -11.23
CA TYR A 95 -0.64 -12.58 -11.48
C TYR A 95 -1.37 -12.09 -10.22
N GLN A 96 -1.12 -12.69 -9.06
CA GLN A 96 -1.76 -12.29 -7.80
C GLN A 96 -1.30 -10.90 -7.34
N VAL A 97 -0.05 -10.52 -7.59
CA VAL A 97 0.44 -9.15 -7.34
C VAL A 97 -0.29 -8.16 -8.25
N LYS A 98 -0.40 -8.46 -9.55
CA LYS A 98 -1.15 -7.63 -10.50
C LYS A 98 -2.63 -7.51 -10.12
N GLN A 99 -3.27 -8.60 -9.74
CA GLN A 99 -4.67 -8.62 -9.30
C GLN A 99 -4.88 -7.77 -8.03
N LEU A 100 -4.00 -7.92 -7.03
CA LEU A 100 -4.03 -7.07 -5.84
C LEU A 100 -3.94 -5.58 -6.21
N TYR A 101 -3.06 -5.23 -7.14
CA TYR A 101 -2.93 -3.85 -7.58
C TYR A 101 -4.21 -3.38 -8.29
N ALA A 102 -4.70 -4.16 -9.25
CA ALA A 102 -5.90 -3.85 -10.02
C ALA A 102 -7.13 -3.64 -9.12
N GLU A 103 -7.33 -4.51 -8.14
CA GLU A 103 -8.50 -4.44 -7.26
C GLU A 103 -8.44 -3.31 -6.22
N ARG A 104 -7.23 -2.88 -5.82
CA ARG A 104 -7.06 -2.05 -4.61
C ARG A 104 -6.40 -0.72 -4.85
N LEU A 105 -5.57 -0.61 -5.88
CA LEU A 105 -4.75 0.57 -6.13
C LEU A 105 -5.03 1.22 -7.48
N LEU A 106 -5.62 0.53 -8.45
CA LEU A 106 -5.85 1.09 -9.78
C LEU A 106 -6.79 2.29 -9.75
N ASP A 107 -7.93 2.19 -9.08
CA ASP A 107 -8.85 3.33 -8.97
C ASP A 107 -8.23 4.49 -8.19
N PHE A 108 -7.36 4.18 -7.21
CA PHE A 108 -6.59 5.20 -6.49
C PHE A 108 -5.54 5.88 -7.38
N GLU A 109 -4.84 5.12 -8.22
CA GLU A 109 -3.92 5.65 -9.23
C GLU A 109 -4.64 6.61 -10.16
N TYR A 110 -5.80 6.24 -10.69
CA TYR A 110 -6.59 7.13 -11.55
C TYR A 110 -7.13 8.34 -10.81
N TYR A 111 -7.59 8.18 -9.57
CA TYR A 111 -8.01 9.30 -8.73
C TYR A 111 -6.90 10.35 -8.57
N LEU A 112 -5.64 9.92 -8.34
CA LEU A 112 -4.50 10.82 -8.21
C LEU A 112 -4.17 11.61 -9.49
N LEU A 113 -4.57 11.11 -10.67
CA LEU A 113 -4.42 11.85 -11.93
C LEU A 113 -5.46 12.98 -12.07
N LEU A 114 -6.58 12.87 -11.37
CA LEU A 114 -7.71 13.79 -11.50
C LEU A 114 -7.69 14.91 -10.45
N ILE A 115 -7.06 14.69 -9.31
CA ILE A 115 -7.03 15.68 -8.23
C ILE A 115 -5.83 16.64 -8.33
N PRO A 116 -6.01 17.91 -7.93
CA PRO A 116 -4.90 18.83 -7.80
C PRO A 116 -3.99 18.42 -6.62
N PRO A 117 -2.68 18.74 -6.67
CA PRO A 117 -1.74 18.44 -5.58
C PRO A 117 -2.11 19.05 -4.22
N SER A 118 -2.94 20.10 -4.20
CA SER A 118 -3.45 20.73 -2.97
C SER A 118 -4.42 19.86 -2.18
N GLU A 119 -5.03 18.84 -2.80
CA GLU A 119 -5.87 17.86 -2.10
C GLU A 119 -5.05 16.78 -1.38
N ILE A 120 -3.76 16.65 -1.69
CA ILE A 120 -2.87 15.77 -0.95
C ILE A 120 -2.53 16.44 0.40
N PRO A 121 -2.70 15.76 1.54
CA PRO A 121 -2.35 16.31 2.83
C PRO A 121 -0.87 16.69 2.88
N SER A 122 -0.56 17.76 3.61
CA SER A 122 0.83 18.12 3.88
C SER A 122 1.52 17.00 4.67
N GLU A 123 2.85 16.97 4.66
CA GLU A 123 3.63 15.96 5.39
C GLU A 123 3.27 15.91 6.89
N SER A 124 3.10 17.07 7.52
CA SER A 124 2.73 17.15 8.94
C SER A 124 1.31 16.66 9.20
N GLN A 125 0.36 16.98 8.32
CA GLN A 125 -1.02 16.48 8.39
C GLN A 125 -1.06 14.97 8.19
N ALA A 126 -0.33 14.44 7.22
CA ALA A 126 -0.27 13.01 6.92
C ALA A 126 0.33 12.22 8.10
N ARG A 127 1.43 12.72 8.69
CA ARG A 127 2.03 12.14 9.90
C ARG A 127 1.05 12.15 11.07
N ALA A 128 0.38 13.28 11.33
CA ALA A 128 -0.59 13.39 12.41
C ALA A 128 -1.78 12.44 12.22
N ALA A 129 -2.33 12.37 11.00
CA ALA A 129 -3.44 11.49 10.66
C ALA A 129 -3.10 10.01 10.87
N ASN A 130 -1.90 9.60 10.46
CA ASN A 130 -1.45 8.22 10.66
C ASN A 130 -1.08 7.91 12.12
N ALA A 131 -0.53 8.88 12.86
CA ALA A 131 -0.23 8.72 14.29
C ALA A 131 -1.49 8.63 15.16
N ALA A 132 -2.59 9.26 14.74
CA ALA A 132 -3.89 9.21 15.44
C ALA A 132 -4.61 7.85 15.31
N LEU A 133 -4.09 6.93 14.50
CA LEU A 133 -4.71 5.63 14.32
C LEU A 133 -4.63 4.79 15.61
N PRO A 134 -5.71 4.06 15.98
CA PRO A 134 -5.70 3.25 17.18
C PRO A 134 -4.60 2.20 17.12
N LYS A 135 -3.74 2.17 18.14
CA LYS A 135 -2.66 1.18 18.28
C LYS A 135 -3.28 -0.21 18.46
N PHE A 136 -2.73 -1.23 17.81
CA PHE A 136 -3.11 -2.61 18.12
C PHE A 136 -2.80 -2.89 19.58
N ARG A 137 -3.84 -3.14 20.38
CA ARG A 137 -3.69 -3.71 21.72
C ARG A 137 -3.11 -5.10 21.53
N GLN A 138 -1.81 -5.27 21.77
CA GLN A 138 -1.22 -6.59 21.98
C GLN A 138 -1.80 -7.13 23.29
N SER A 139 -2.85 -7.94 23.19
CA SER A 139 -3.34 -8.74 24.31
C SER A 139 -2.22 -9.70 24.72
N ARG A 140 -1.41 -9.30 25.71
CA ARG A 140 -0.41 -10.16 26.37
C ARG A 140 -1.17 -11.35 26.96
N LYS A 141 -1.20 -12.49 26.25
CA LYS A 141 -1.52 -13.79 26.86
C LYS A 141 -0.44 -14.07 27.90
N ARG A 142 -0.66 -13.64 29.16
CA ARG A 142 0.07 -14.17 30.32
C ARG A 142 -0.24 -15.66 30.38
N LYS A 143 0.70 -16.51 29.95
CA LYS A 143 0.69 -17.93 30.32
C LYS A 143 0.75 -17.96 31.86
N ARG A 144 -0.33 -18.43 32.51
CA ARG A 144 -0.25 -18.83 33.92
C ARG A 144 0.68 -20.05 33.96
N ALA A 145 1.71 -19.97 34.79
CA ALA A 145 2.49 -21.14 35.16
C ALA A 145 1.56 -22.11 35.88
N VAL A 146 1.55 -23.37 35.44
CA VAL A 146 0.93 -24.46 36.19
C VAL A 146 1.96 -24.85 37.24
N GLU A 147 1.70 -24.50 38.51
CA GLU A 147 2.39 -25.11 39.64
C GLU A 147 1.97 -26.57 39.70
N SER A 148 2.89 -27.47 39.33
CA SER A 148 2.82 -28.87 39.71
C SER A 148 3.15 -28.95 41.20
N GLN A 149 2.14 -29.23 42.03
CA GLN A 149 2.39 -29.66 43.41
C GLN A 149 2.72 -31.15 43.40
N SER A 150 3.84 -31.46 44.03
CA SER A 150 4.33 -32.80 44.40
C SER A 150 3.42 -33.51 45.38
#